data_AF-A0A1G8A275-F1
#
_entry.id   AF-A0A1G8A275-F1
#
_cell.length_a   1.000
_cell.length_b   1.000
_cell.length_c   1.000
_cell.angle_alpha   90.00
_cell.angle_beta   90.00
_cell.angle_gamma   90.00
#
_symmetry.space_group_name_H-M   'P 1'
#
loop_
_entity.id
_entity.type
_entity.pdbx_description
1 polymer ?
#
loop_
_entity_poly.entity_id
_entity_poly.type
_entity_poly.pdbx_seq_one_letter_code
_entity_poly.pdbx_strand_id
1 'polypeptide(L)'
;MVNQRAAQQQPVRIDYVRHGLGRIELRRFDPARDSFDALTTMLHRAFERLGAMGLNCTCVDQSAAVTRSRATRGYAELALDTPQPAAHLVAFYRGHGFRIVGFLRFDGKRYDSAILAKPAVAARSLASWSQRLELPRRQIACAV
;
A
#
# COMPACT_ATOMS: atom_id res chain seq x y z
N MET A 1 -10.67 -36.96 15.09
CA MET A 1 -11.47 -35.81 15.59
C MET A 1 -10.77 -34.53 15.16
N VAL A 2 -11.32 -33.83 14.15
CA VAL A 2 -10.77 -32.60 13.57
C VAL A 2 -11.30 -31.41 14.37
N ASN A 3 -10.40 -30.60 14.92
CA ASN A 3 -10.76 -29.42 15.69
C ASN A 3 -10.73 -28.18 14.78
N GLN A 4 -11.88 -27.85 14.17
CA GLN A 4 -12.07 -26.62 13.40
C GLN A 4 -12.19 -25.45 14.38
N ARG A 5 -11.08 -24.73 14.61
CA ARG A 5 -11.16 -23.37 15.17
C ARG A 5 -11.42 -22.41 14.02
N ALA A 6 -12.70 -22.13 13.79
CA ALA A 6 -13.14 -21.03 12.94
C ALA A 6 -12.56 -19.72 13.52
N ALA A 7 -11.57 -19.14 12.84
CA ALA A 7 -11.15 -17.77 13.09
C ALA A 7 -12.30 -16.86 12.62
N GLN A 8 -13.21 -16.56 13.54
CA GLN A 8 -14.18 -15.48 13.37
C GLN A 8 -13.37 -14.18 13.20
N GLN A 9 -13.18 -13.77 11.94
CA GLN A 9 -12.62 -12.46 11.62
C GLN A 9 -13.68 -11.43 11.98
N GLN A 10 -13.65 -10.96 13.23
CA GLN A 10 -14.41 -9.81 13.67
C GLN A 10 -13.97 -8.63 12.79
N PRO A 11 -14.88 -7.95 12.07
CA PRO A 11 -14.52 -6.77 11.31
C PRO A 11 -14.04 -5.72 12.31
N VAL A 12 -12.73 -5.47 12.33
CA VAL A 12 -12.14 -4.39 13.12
C VAL A 12 -12.73 -3.10 12.57
N ARG A 13 -13.53 -2.43 13.39
CA ARG A 13 -14.04 -1.11 13.08
C ARG A 13 -12.84 -0.16 12.96
N ILE A 14 -12.51 0.23 11.74
CA ILE A 14 -11.49 1.24 11.48
C ILE A 14 -12.13 2.59 11.82
N ASP A 15 -11.85 3.11 13.01
CA ASP A 15 -12.21 4.48 13.37
C ASP A 15 -11.24 5.45 12.67
N TYR A 16 -11.73 6.09 11.61
CA TYR A 16 -10.97 7.11 10.90
C TYR A 16 -10.82 8.36 11.77
N VAL A 17 -9.61 8.64 12.26
CA VAL A 17 -9.30 9.90 12.94
C VAL A 17 -9.28 11.01 11.90
N ARG A 18 -10.33 11.82 11.84
CA ARG A 18 -10.44 12.96 10.90
C ARG A 18 -9.60 14.14 11.39
N HIS A 19 -8.37 14.25 10.91
CA HIS A 19 -7.58 15.46 11.03
C HIS A 19 -7.75 16.33 9.77
N GLY A 20 -8.43 17.48 9.90
CA GLY A 20 -8.51 18.47 8.83
C GLY A 20 -9.77 19.34 8.88
N LEU A 21 -9.59 20.66 8.70
CA LEU A 21 -10.65 21.59 8.31
C LEU A 21 -10.61 21.70 6.77
N GLY A 22 -11.67 21.29 6.06
CA GLY A 22 -11.80 21.59 4.63
C GLY A 22 -12.49 20.55 3.74
N ARG A 23 -12.63 20.95 2.47
CA ARG A 23 -13.15 20.16 1.34
C ARG A 23 -12.02 19.27 0.80
N ILE A 24 -12.17 17.95 0.82
CA ILE A 24 -11.19 17.02 0.24
C ILE A 24 -11.64 16.62 -1.16
N GLU A 25 -10.74 16.71 -2.15
CA GLU A 25 -10.94 16.14 -3.48
C GLU A 25 -10.11 14.85 -3.60
N LEU A 26 -10.79 13.71 -3.72
CA LEU A 26 -10.16 12.45 -4.09
C LEU A 26 -10.18 12.33 -5.60
N ARG A 27 -9.02 12.44 -6.22
CA ARG A 27 -8.84 12.30 -7.67
C ARG A 27 -7.53 11.60 -7.98
N ARG A 28 -7.40 11.14 -9.22
CA ARG A 28 -6.11 10.68 -9.73
C ARG A 28 -5.12 11.85 -9.82
N PHE A 29 -3.84 11.51 -9.64
CA PHE A 29 -2.74 12.42 -9.88
C PHE A 29 -2.75 12.83 -11.35
N ASP A 30 -2.73 14.13 -11.59
CA ASP A 30 -2.74 14.77 -12.90
C ASP A 30 -1.45 15.58 -13.04
N PRO A 31 -0.47 15.13 -13.85
CA PRO A 31 0.79 15.86 -14.03
C PRO A 31 0.64 17.29 -14.57
N ALA A 32 -0.53 17.67 -15.11
CA ALA A 32 -0.81 19.04 -15.53
C ALA A 32 -1.24 19.95 -14.36
N ARG A 33 -1.75 19.37 -13.26
CA ARG A 33 -2.25 20.10 -12.08
C ARG A 33 -1.42 19.85 -10.82
N ASP A 34 -0.69 18.74 -10.77
CA ASP A 34 0.05 18.27 -9.60
C ASP A 34 1.56 18.31 -9.81
N SER A 35 2.28 18.64 -8.74
CA SER A 35 3.74 18.67 -8.74
C SER A 35 4.32 17.35 -8.23
N PHE A 36 5.27 16.79 -8.97
CA PHE A 36 6.06 15.66 -8.50
C PHE A 36 6.93 16.03 -7.30
N ASP A 37 7.45 17.25 -7.21
CA ASP A 37 8.19 17.73 -6.04
C ASP A 37 7.32 17.74 -4.79
N ALA A 38 6.09 18.25 -4.88
CA ALA A 38 5.14 18.24 -3.77
C ALA A 38 4.79 16.80 -3.33
N LEU A 39 4.61 15.89 -4.29
CA LEU A 39 4.40 14.47 -4.02
C LEU A 39 5.63 13.85 -3.32
N THR A 40 6.85 14.18 -3.77
CA THR A 40 8.10 13.72 -3.15
C THR A 40 8.23 14.21 -1.72
N THR A 41 8.03 15.49 -1.45
CA THR A 41 8.07 16.04 -0.08
C THR A 41 7.03 15.37 0.82
N MET A 42 5.82 15.12 0.31
CA MET A 42 4.80 14.39 1.05
C MET A 42 5.27 12.97 1.41
N LEU A 43 5.89 12.25 0.47
CA LEU A 43 6.42 10.91 0.70
C LEU A 43 7.56 10.93 1.72
N HIS A 44 8.52 11.85 1.60
CA HIS A 44 9.61 12.02 2.57
C HIS A 44 9.05 12.20 3.98
N ARG A 45 8.11 13.14 4.17
CA ARG A 45 7.47 13.39 5.47
C ARG A 45 6.73 12.16 6.01
N ALA A 46 5.97 11.46 5.17
CA ALA A 46 5.15 10.33 5.62
C ALA A 46 5.98 9.11 6.03
N PHE A 47 7.14 8.91 5.39
CA PHE A 47 7.98 7.72 5.59
C PHE A 47 9.25 8.00 6.41
N GLU A 48 9.54 9.25 6.77
CA GLU A 48 10.72 9.65 7.57
C GLU A 48 10.95 8.74 8.78
N ARG A 49 9.91 8.51 9.59
CA ARG A 49 10.00 7.65 10.78
C ARG A 49 10.35 6.19 10.44
N LEU A 50 9.85 5.68 9.32
CA LEU A 50 10.16 4.31 8.88
C LEU A 50 11.60 4.20 8.39
N GLY A 51 12.10 5.23 7.70
CA GLY A 51 13.51 5.34 7.33
C GLY A 51 14.43 5.39 8.56
N ALA A 52 14.07 6.18 9.58
CA ALA A 52 14.80 6.25 10.85
C ALA A 52 14.85 4.90 11.61
N MET A 53 13.89 4.01 11.36
CA MET A 53 13.89 2.65 11.91
C MET A 53 14.77 1.66 11.12
N GLY A 54 15.49 2.12 10.09
CA GLY A 54 16.36 1.28 9.25
C GLY A 54 15.60 0.41 8.26
N LEU A 55 14.33 0.69 7.98
CA LEU A 55 13.58 0.01 6.94
C LEU A 55 14.00 0.52 5.56
N ASN A 56 14.13 -0.38 4.58
CA ASN A 56 14.53 -0.06 3.20
C ASN A 56 13.39 0.61 2.40
N CYS A 57 12.92 1.76 2.87
CA CYS A 57 11.91 2.58 2.22
C CYS A 57 12.60 3.58 1.29
N THR A 58 12.87 3.17 0.05
CA THR A 58 13.51 4.05 -0.99
C THR A 58 12.73 5.33 -1.30
N CYS A 59 11.50 5.48 -0.79
CA CYS A 59 10.72 6.71 -0.91
C CYS A 59 11.13 7.80 0.08
N VAL A 60 12.01 7.54 1.04
CA VAL A 60 12.43 8.50 2.09
C VAL A 60 13.44 9.52 1.57
N ASP A 61 14.20 9.18 0.53
CA ASP A 61 15.33 9.94 0.00
C ASP A 61 15.33 10.04 -1.54
N GLN A 62 14.31 9.48 -2.21
CA GLN A 62 14.20 9.58 -3.67
C GLN A 62 14.03 11.02 -4.18
N SER A 63 14.60 11.32 -5.34
CA SER A 63 14.40 12.60 -6.02
C SER A 63 13.01 12.71 -6.68
N ALA A 64 12.61 13.93 -7.05
CA ALA A 64 11.40 14.18 -7.84
C ALA A 64 11.41 13.44 -9.19
N ALA A 65 12.58 13.31 -9.83
CA ALA A 65 12.75 12.56 -11.07
C ALA A 65 12.45 11.05 -10.88
N VAL A 66 12.93 10.45 -9.78
CA VAL A 66 12.61 9.06 -9.43
C VAL A 66 11.14 8.89 -9.09
N THR A 67 10.56 9.85 -8.37
CA THR A 67 9.13 9.88 -8.06
C THR A 67 8.29 9.90 -9.34
N ARG A 68 8.62 10.78 -10.28
CA ARG A 68 7.97 10.87 -11.59
C ARG A 68 8.05 9.54 -12.34
N SER A 69 9.26 8.99 -12.47
CA SER A 69 9.50 7.71 -13.15
C SER A 69 8.63 6.58 -12.57
N ARG A 70 8.61 6.44 -11.23
CA ARG A 70 7.80 5.41 -10.55
C ARG A 70 6.30 5.63 -10.73
N ALA A 71 5.83 6.87 -10.58
CA ALA A 71 4.42 7.22 -10.71
C ALA A 71 3.88 6.98 -12.13
N THR A 72 4.69 7.21 -13.17
CA THR A 72 4.26 7.05 -14.57
C THR A 72 4.44 5.64 -15.12
N ARG A 73 5.43 4.89 -14.63
CA ARG A 73 5.77 3.57 -15.18
C ARG A 73 4.73 2.51 -14.80
N GLY A 74 4.20 2.58 -13.57
CA GLY A 74 3.33 1.54 -13.01
C GLY A 74 4.03 0.19 -12.88
N TYR A 75 3.31 -0.81 -12.38
CA TYR A 75 3.78 -2.20 -12.28
C TYR A 75 2.76 -3.12 -12.93
N ALA A 76 3.23 -4.18 -13.63
CA ALA A 76 2.35 -5.16 -14.26
C ALA A 76 1.90 -6.26 -13.27
N GLU A 77 2.77 -6.61 -12.33
CA GLU A 77 2.52 -7.60 -11.28
C GLU A 77 3.03 -7.10 -9.93
N LEU A 78 2.40 -7.56 -8.86
CA LEU A 78 2.91 -7.49 -7.51
C LEU A 78 3.45 -8.87 -7.15
N ALA A 79 4.72 -8.93 -6.74
CA ALA A 79 5.38 -10.17 -6.31
C ALA A 79 5.84 -10.09 -4.85
N LEU A 80 5.85 -11.25 -4.19
CA LEU A 80 6.36 -11.45 -2.83
C LEU A 80 7.02 -12.82 -2.72
N ASP A 81 7.86 -13.00 -1.69
CA ASP A 81 8.37 -14.31 -1.30
C ASP A 81 7.84 -14.72 0.08
N THR A 82 7.69 -16.03 0.27
CA THR A 82 7.44 -16.65 1.57
C THR A 82 8.22 -17.96 1.62
N PRO A 83 8.63 -18.48 2.80
CA PRO A 83 9.22 -19.80 2.88
C PRO A 83 8.32 -20.85 2.21
N GLN A 84 8.87 -21.64 1.28
CA GLN A 84 8.16 -22.72 0.61
C GLN A 84 7.60 -23.76 1.60
N PRO A 85 8.28 -24.10 2.72
CA PRO A 85 7.72 -24.97 3.75
C PRO A 85 6.57 -24.35 4.55
N ALA A 86 6.37 -23.03 4.51
CA ALA A 86 5.30 -22.35 5.24
C ALA A 86 3.96 -22.50 4.49
N ALA A 87 3.44 -23.74 4.44
CA ALA A 87 2.26 -24.12 3.67
C ALA A 87 1.03 -23.22 3.95
N HIS A 88 0.88 -22.75 5.20
CA HIS A 88 -0.20 -21.85 5.59
C HIS A 88 -0.09 -20.46 4.92
N LEU A 89 1.11 -19.88 4.81
CA LEU A 89 1.33 -18.60 4.12
C LEU A 89 1.15 -18.76 2.61
N VAL A 90 1.66 -19.85 2.04
CA VAL A 90 1.47 -20.17 0.63
C VAL A 90 -0.03 -20.30 0.32
N ALA A 91 -0.78 -21.03 1.14
CA ALA A 91 -2.23 -21.16 0.99
C ALA A 91 -2.96 -19.82 1.14
N PHE A 92 -2.58 -19.00 2.13
CA PHE A 92 -3.13 -17.66 2.34
C PHE A 92 -2.97 -16.77 1.11
N TYR A 93 -1.76 -16.65 0.57
CA TYR A 93 -1.51 -15.81 -0.59
C TYR A 93 -2.16 -16.35 -1.86
N ARG A 94 -2.21 -17.68 -2.02
CA ARG A 94 -2.97 -18.30 -3.12
C ARG A 94 -4.46 -18.00 -3.04
N GLY A 95 -5.06 -18.01 -1.84
CA GLY A 95 -6.43 -17.59 -1.60
C GLY A 95 -6.68 -16.12 -1.94
N HIS A 96 -5.67 -15.26 -1.80
CA HIS A 96 -5.69 -13.85 -2.21
C HIS A 96 -5.34 -13.61 -3.70
N GLY A 97 -5.38 -14.66 -4.52
CA GLY A 97 -5.21 -14.58 -5.97
C GLY A 97 -3.75 -14.51 -6.44
N PHE A 98 -2.78 -14.78 -5.58
CA PHE A 98 -1.38 -14.92 -6.00
C PHE A 98 -1.10 -16.32 -6.56
N ARG A 99 -0.33 -16.37 -7.64
CA ARG A 99 0.13 -17.58 -8.31
C ARG A 99 1.58 -17.81 -7.94
N ILE A 100 1.98 -19.06 -7.71
CA ILE A 100 3.40 -19.39 -7.58
C ILE A 100 4.04 -19.23 -8.97
N VAL A 101 5.07 -18.41 -9.06
CA VAL A 101 5.81 -18.15 -10.30
C VAL A 101 7.22 -18.72 -10.28
N GLY A 102 7.70 -19.16 -9.12
CA GLY A 102 8.98 -19.84 -9.00
C GLY A 102 9.33 -20.22 -7.57
N PHE A 103 10.45 -20.92 -7.44
CA PHE A 103 11.09 -21.20 -6.16
C PHE A 103 12.55 -20.76 -6.24
N LEU A 104 13.01 -20.07 -5.20
CA LEU A 104 14.38 -19.55 -5.14
C LEU A 104 14.92 -19.67 -3.72
N ARG A 105 16.16 -20.14 -3.58
CA ARG A 105 16.90 -20.02 -2.33
C ARG A 105 17.70 -18.73 -2.35
N PHE A 106 17.32 -17.78 -1.51
CA PHE A 106 18.11 -16.58 -1.30
C PHE A 106 19.34 -16.90 -0.46
N ASP A 107 20.43 -16.18 -0.72
CA ASP A 107 21.65 -16.32 0.06
C ASP A 107 21.39 -16.07 1.56
N GLY A 108 22.04 -16.86 2.42
CA GLY A 108 21.84 -16.83 3.87
C GLY A 108 20.51 -17.41 4.39
N LYS A 109 19.54 -17.79 3.54
CA LYS A 109 18.28 -18.44 3.98
C LYS A 109 18.41 -19.96 4.00
N ARG A 110 17.94 -20.60 5.09
CA ARG A 110 17.93 -22.08 5.27
C ARG A 110 16.76 -22.79 4.57
N TYR A 111 15.99 -22.06 3.77
CA TYR A 111 14.78 -22.57 3.12
C TYR A 111 14.68 -22.05 1.70
N ASP A 112 14.05 -22.85 0.85
CA ASP A 112 13.60 -22.37 -0.45
C ASP A 112 12.42 -21.43 -0.24
N SER A 113 12.39 -20.33 -0.98
CA SER A 113 11.30 -19.37 -0.96
C SER A 113 10.39 -19.64 -2.14
N ALA A 114 9.08 -19.71 -1.90
CA ALA A 114 8.09 -19.66 -2.95
C ALA A 114 7.94 -18.19 -3.38
N ILE A 115 8.18 -17.92 -4.66
CA ILE A 115 7.92 -16.61 -5.26
C ILE A 115 6.48 -16.63 -5.76
N LEU A 116 5.66 -15.72 -5.27
CA LEU A 116 4.26 -15.60 -5.66
C LEU A 116 4.01 -14.23 -6.29
N ALA A 117 3.23 -14.21 -7.37
CA ALA A 117 2.85 -12.98 -8.05
C ALA A 117 1.36 -12.95 -8.38
N LYS A 118 0.80 -11.74 -8.42
CA LYS A 118 -0.51 -11.50 -9.01
C LYS A 118 -0.47 -10.28 -9.92
N PRO A 119 -1.36 -10.20 -10.93
CA PRO A 119 -1.51 -8.98 -11.71
C PRO A 119 -1.71 -7.79 -10.78
N ALA A 120 -0.97 -6.72 -11.03
CA ALA A 120 -1.21 -5.45 -10.38
C ALA A 120 -2.49 -4.87 -11.01
N VAL A 121 -3.64 -5.24 -10.47
CA VAL A 121 -4.93 -4.68 -10.89
C VAL A 121 -5.05 -3.25 -10.38
N ALA A 122 -4.24 -2.36 -10.92
CA ALA A 122 -4.60 -0.96 -11.05
C ALA A 122 -5.29 -0.88 -12.40
N ALA A 123 -6.62 -0.84 -12.45
CA ALA A 123 -7.35 -0.62 -13.69
C ALA A 123 -6.72 0.58 -14.42
N ARG A 124 -5.98 0.32 -15.50
CA ARG A 124 -5.23 1.31 -16.29
C ARG A 124 -6.14 2.17 -17.16
N SER A 125 -7.45 2.11 -16.94
CA SER A 125 -8.33 3.15 -17.41
C SER A 125 -8.03 4.41 -16.61
N LEU A 126 -7.46 5.43 -17.25
CA LEU A 126 -7.46 6.83 -16.82
C LEU A 126 -8.91 7.37 -16.78
N ALA A 127 -9.85 6.63 -16.20
CA ALA A 127 -11.20 7.13 -15.98
C ALA A 127 -11.13 8.32 -15.02
N SER A 128 -11.81 9.39 -15.42
CA SER A 128 -11.87 10.73 -14.84
C SER A 128 -12.66 10.79 -13.54
N TRP A 129 -12.51 9.82 -12.64
CA TRP A 129 -13.24 9.84 -11.37
C TRP A 129 -12.59 10.84 -10.42
N SER A 130 -13.33 11.90 -10.10
CA SER A 130 -13.10 12.76 -8.94
C SER A 130 -14.29 12.64 -8.00
N GLN A 131 -14.04 12.37 -6.72
CA GLN A 131 -15.04 12.39 -5.68
C GLN A 131 -14.72 13.50 -4.70
N ARG A 132 -15.71 14.37 -4.48
CA ARG A 132 -15.61 15.41 -3.49
C ARG A 132 -16.14 14.92 -2.16
N LEU A 133 -15.33 15.06 -1.11
CA LEU A 133 -15.70 14.76 0.25
C LEU A 133 -15.82 16.06 1.03
N GLU A 134 -17.04 16.38 1.46
CA GLU A 134 -17.27 17.40 2.48
C GLU A 134 -16.99 16.76 3.84
N LEU A 135 -16.00 17.30 4.57
CA LEU A 135 -15.76 16.86 5.94
C LEU A 135 -16.68 17.65 6.88
N PRO A 136 -17.45 16.99 7.76
CA PRO A 136 -18.30 17.70 8.72
C PRO A 136 -17.42 18.58 9.62
N ARG A 137 -17.81 19.85 9.76
CA ARG A 137 -17.16 20.80 10.67
C ARG A 137 -17.26 20.25 12.09
N ARG A 138 -16.12 20.17 12.79
CA ARG A 138 -16.15 20.07 14.26
C ARG A 138 -16.76 21.39 14.78
N GLN A 139 -17.98 21.36 15.30
CA GLN A 139 -18.47 22.43 16.16
C GLN A 139 -17.60 22.40 17.41
N ILE A 140 -16.66 23.33 17.52
CA ILE A 140 -16.02 23.61 18.79
C ILE A 140 -17.05 24.43 19.56
N ALA A 141 -17.82 23.77 20.43
CA ALA A 141 -18.59 24.48 21.43
C ALA A 141 -17.58 25.11 22.39
N CYS A 142 -17.34 26.42 22.27
CA CYS A 142 -16.72 27.19 23.33
C CYS A 142 -17.74 27.25 24.47
N ALA A 143 -17.48 26.53 25.56
CA ALA A 143 -18.13 26.82 26.83
C ALA A 143 -17.59 28.17 27.31
N VAL A 144 -18.50 29.12 27.55
CA VAL A 144 -18.22 30.45 28.12
C VAL A 144 -18.25 30.36 29.64
#